data_AF-A0A100WEA4-F1
#
_entry.id   AF-A0A100WEA4-F1
#
_cell.length_a   1.000
_cell.length_b   1.000
_cell.length_c   1.000
_cell.angle_alpha   90.00
_cell.angle_beta   90.00
_cell.angle_gamma   90.00
#
_symmetry.space_group_name_H-M   'P 1'
#
loop_
_entity.id
_entity.type
_entity.pdbx_description
1 polymer ?
#
loop_
_entity_poly.entity_id
_entity_poly.type
_entity_poly.pdbx_seq_one_letter_code
_entity_poly.pdbx_strand_id
1 'polypeptide(L)'
;MEPKERLAVLFDEIGELCGQRNAIDGRLVEIVAEIDRDELAGMTGCRTIAALVAWKTGATPRNAETMVAVAHRLDEFPRCADGLREGRLSLDQVGVIA
;
A
#
# COMPACT_ATOMS: atom_id res chain seq x y z
N MET A 1 -13.43 -16.57 29.96
CA MET A 1 -13.70 -15.76 28.76
C MET A 1 -14.57 -16.62 27.87
N GLU A 2 -15.78 -16.16 27.59
CA GLU A 2 -16.69 -16.80 26.66
C GLU A 2 -16.11 -16.74 25.23
N PRO A 3 -16.39 -17.71 24.33
CA PRO A 3 -15.87 -17.68 22.96
C PRO A 3 -16.14 -16.37 22.20
N LYS A 4 -17.30 -15.74 22.46
CA LYS A 4 -17.68 -14.44 21.89
C LYS A 4 -16.77 -13.30 22.35
N GLU A 5 -16.36 -13.31 23.62
CA GLU A 5 -15.46 -12.28 24.16
C GLU A 5 -14.05 -12.42 23.57
N ARG A 6 -13.56 -13.67 23.38
CA ARG A 6 -12.27 -13.89 22.72
C ARG A 6 -12.27 -13.41 21.27
N LEU A 7 -13.37 -13.65 20.56
CA LEU A 7 -13.52 -13.21 19.17
C LEU A 7 -13.49 -11.68 19.06
N ALA A 8 -14.14 -10.96 19.97
CA ALA A 8 -14.09 -9.50 20.00
C ALA A 8 -12.65 -8.97 20.15
N VAL A 9 -11.88 -9.53 21.08
CA VAL A 9 -10.46 -9.16 21.27
C VAL A 9 -9.64 -9.42 20.00
N LEU A 10 -9.86 -10.55 19.33
CA LEU A 10 -9.16 -10.87 18.08
C LEU A 10 -9.54 -9.92 16.93
N PHE A 11 -10.79 -9.45 16.88
CA PHE A 11 -11.21 -8.45 15.89
C PHE A 11 -10.57 -7.09 16.12
N ASP A 12 -10.44 -6.68 17.38
CA ASP A 12 -9.73 -5.45 17.72
C ASP A 12 -8.25 -5.55 17.32
N GLU A 13 -7.61 -6.70 17.59
CA GLU A 13 -6.22 -6.97 17.18
C GLU A 13 -6.05 -6.97 15.66
N ILE A 14 -6.98 -7.58 14.91
CA ILE A 14 -7.00 -7.53 13.45
C ILE A 14 -7.13 -6.09 12.95
N GLY A 15 -8.00 -5.28 13.57
CA GLY A 15 -8.19 -3.88 13.21
C GLY A 15 -6.92 -3.05 13.36
N GLU A 16 -6.22 -3.21 14.48
CA GLU A 16 -4.94 -2.55 14.74
C GLU A 16 -3.87 -2.96 13.72
N LEU A 17 -3.71 -4.27 13.47
CA LEU A 17 -2.76 -4.78 12.49
C LEU A 17 -3.10 -4.32 11.06
N CYS A 18 -4.38 -4.22 10.71
CA CYS A 18 -4.81 -3.67 9.43
C CYS A 18 -4.46 -2.18 9.31
N GLY A 19 -4.65 -1.38 10.36
CA GLY A 19 -4.24 0.02 10.38
C GLY A 19 -2.74 0.17 10.15
N GLN A 20 -1.92 -0.64 10.80
CA GLN A 20 -0.47 -0.67 10.62
C GLN A 20 -0.08 -1.08 9.20
N ARG A 21 -0.70 -2.14 8.65
CA ARG A 21 -0.46 -2.58 7.27
C ARG A 21 -0.81 -1.49 6.26
N ASN A 22 -1.95 -0.82 6.45
CA ASN A 22 -2.39 0.28 5.59
C ASN A 22 -1.39 1.45 5.60
N ALA A 23 -0.88 1.82 6.78
CA ALA A 23 0.15 2.86 6.92
C ALA A 23 1.47 2.47 6.23
N ILE A 24 1.87 1.19 6.35
CA ILE A 24 3.03 0.63 5.64
C ILE A 24 2.83 0.71 4.13
N ASP A 25 1.67 0.29 3.62
CA ASP A 25 1.35 0.38 2.19
C ASP A 25 1.38 1.83 1.71
N GLY A 26 0.88 2.78 2.51
CA GLY A 26 0.98 4.21 2.23
C GLY A 26 2.42 4.69 2.06
N ARG A 27 3.32 4.29 2.97
CA ARG A 27 4.75 4.63 2.86
C ARG A 27 5.40 3.95 1.65
N LEU A 28 5.02 2.71 1.32
CA LEU A 28 5.54 2.03 0.14
C LEU A 28 5.10 2.76 -1.14
N VAL A 29 3.84 3.18 -1.24
CA VAL A 29 3.33 3.96 -2.38
C VAL A 29 4.15 5.24 -2.59
N GLU A 30 4.49 5.97 -1.52
CA GLU A 30 5.35 7.16 -1.63
C GLU A 30 6.74 6.85 -2.16
N ILE A 31 7.37 5.78 -1.66
CA ILE A 31 8.69 5.34 -2.14
C ILE A 31 8.62 4.97 -3.61
N VAL A 32 7.55 4.28 -4.04
CA VAL A 32 7.33 3.94 -5.44
C VAL A 32 7.13 5.19 -6.29
N ALA A 33 6.37 6.16 -5.80
CA ALA A 33 6.15 7.43 -6.49
C ALA A 33 7.46 8.23 -6.64
N GLU A 34 8.34 8.20 -5.65
CA GLU A 34 9.68 8.81 -5.71
C GLU A 34 10.57 8.08 -6.74
N ILE A 35 10.62 6.74 -6.69
CA ILE A 35 11.40 5.94 -7.64
C ILE A 35 11.00 6.20 -9.09
N ASP A 36 9.69 6.31 -9.36
CA ASP A 36 9.17 6.56 -10.70
C ASP A 36 9.45 8.00 -11.15
N ARG A 37 9.14 8.99 -10.31
CA ARG A 37 9.36 10.42 -10.58
C ARG A 37 10.82 10.76 -10.87
N ASP A 38 11.73 10.17 -10.13
CA ASP A 38 13.17 10.41 -10.25
C ASP A 38 13.85 9.43 -11.25
N GLU A 39 13.05 8.64 -11.98
CA GLU A 39 13.48 7.66 -13.00
C GLU A 39 14.54 6.64 -12.50
N LEU A 40 14.49 6.31 -11.20
CA LEU A 40 15.54 5.51 -10.53
C LEU A 40 15.48 4.02 -10.87
N ALA A 41 14.34 3.53 -11.37
CA ALA A 41 14.14 2.12 -11.65
C ALA A 41 15.13 1.54 -12.69
N GLY A 42 15.66 2.38 -13.59
CA GLY A 42 16.65 1.99 -14.59
C GLY A 42 17.92 1.37 -13.99
N MET A 43 18.26 1.71 -12.74
CA MET A 43 19.42 1.18 -12.04
C MET A 43 19.25 -0.26 -11.54
N THR A 44 18.02 -0.79 -11.58
CA THR A 44 17.68 -2.09 -10.97
C THR A 44 17.67 -3.26 -11.97
N GLY A 45 17.66 -2.97 -13.28
CA GLY A 45 17.49 -3.97 -14.32
C GLY A 45 16.04 -4.48 -14.49
N CYS A 46 15.09 -3.99 -13.69
CA CYS A 46 13.67 -4.28 -13.88
C CYS A 46 13.13 -3.57 -15.12
N ARG A 47 12.31 -4.29 -15.92
CA ARG A 47 11.70 -3.73 -17.14
C ARG A 47 10.52 -2.80 -16.86
N THR A 48 9.89 -2.92 -15.70
CA THR A 48 8.73 -2.11 -15.28
C THR A 48 8.79 -1.83 -13.79
N ILE A 49 8.17 -0.73 -13.34
CA ILE A 49 8.04 -0.40 -11.91
C ILE A 49 7.27 -1.48 -11.17
N ALA A 50 6.17 -2.00 -11.75
CA ALA A 50 5.39 -3.07 -11.12
C ALA A 50 6.23 -4.35 -10.89
N ALA A 51 7.13 -4.69 -11.82
CA ALA A 51 8.04 -5.82 -11.64
C ALA A 51 9.07 -5.55 -10.51
N LEU A 52 9.58 -4.32 -10.42
CA LEU A 52 10.44 -3.89 -9.31
C LEU A 52 9.72 -4.00 -7.96
N VAL A 53 8.49 -3.49 -7.87
CA VAL A 53 7.67 -3.52 -6.65
C VAL A 53 7.37 -4.96 -6.23
N ALA A 54 6.90 -5.81 -7.16
CA ALA A 54 6.63 -7.21 -6.87
C ALA A 54 7.88 -7.94 -6.35
N TRP A 55 9.05 -7.69 -6.96
CA TRP A 55 10.31 -8.27 -6.51
C TRP A 55 10.73 -7.79 -5.12
N LYS A 56 10.70 -6.47 -4.87
CA LYS A 56 11.23 -5.90 -3.62
C LYS A 56 10.32 -6.13 -2.42
N THR A 57 9.01 -6.18 -2.64
CA THR A 57 8.02 -6.32 -1.56
C THR A 57 7.51 -7.74 -1.38
N GLY A 58 7.76 -8.64 -2.35
CA GLY A 58 7.17 -9.97 -2.37
C GLY A 58 5.67 -9.97 -2.68
N ALA A 59 5.12 -8.83 -3.12
CA ALA A 59 3.71 -8.71 -3.49
C ALA A 59 3.38 -9.51 -4.76
N THR A 60 2.11 -9.91 -4.88
CA THR A 60 1.61 -10.48 -6.13
C THR A 60 1.70 -9.43 -7.26
N PRO A 61 1.79 -9.85 -8.54
CA PRO A 61 1.83 -8.91 -9.66
C PRO A 61 0.66 -7.93 -9.66
N ARG A 62 -0.56 -8.42 -9.38
CA ARG A 62 -1.76 -7.59 -9.27
C ARG A 62 -1.63 -6.52 -8.19
N ASN A 63 -1.15 -6.88 -7.00
CA ASN A 63 -1.02 -5.91 -5.91
C ASN A 63 0.09 -4.88 -6.18
N ALA A 64 1.17 -5.30 -6.86
CA ALA A 64 2.21 -4.40 -7.32
C ALA A 64 1.68 -3.41 -8.37
N GLU A 65 0.86 -3.87 -9.32
CA GLU A 65 0.17 -3.01 -10.29
C GLU A 65 -0.74 -1.98 -9.59
N THR A 66 -1.53 -2.40 -8.60
CA THR A 66 -2.34 -1.48 -7.78
C THR A 66 -1.47 -0.44 -7.08
N MET A 67 -0.37 -0.85 -6.45
CA MET A 67 0.54 0.07 -5.77
C MET A 67 1.13 1.11 -6.71
N VAL A 68 1.52 0.70 -7.91
CA VAL A 68 2.04 1.60 -8.95
C VAL A 68 0.96 2.56 -9.45
N ALA A 69 -0.26 2.09 -9.68
CA ALA A 69 -1.37 2.95 -10.10
C ALA A 69 -1.65 4.04 -9.06
N VAL A 70 -1.71 3.68 -7.77
CA VAL A 70 -1.87 4.64 -6.68
C VAL A 70 -0.69 5.61 -6.60
N ALA A 71 0.55 5.12 -6.76
CA ALA A 71 1.75 5.96 -6.72
C ALA A 71 1.76 7.03 -7.82
N HIS A 72 1.39 6.68 -9.06
CA HIS A 72 1.34 7.64 -10.17
C HIS A 72 0.34 8.78 -9.96
N ARG A 73 -0.72 8.54 -9.17
CA ARG A 73 -1.81 9.49 -8.95
C ARG A 73 -1.90 9.99 -7.51
N LEU A 74 -0.85 9.76 -6.72
CA LEU A 74 -0.84 10.07 -5.30
C LEU A 74 -1.16 11.56 -5.04
N ASP A 75 -0.60 12.43 -5.87
CA ASP A 75 -0.75 13.88 -5.78
C ASP A 75 -2.14 14.36 -6.28
N GLU A 76 -2.90 13.53 -7.01
CA GLU A 76 -4.29 13.83 -7.41
C GLU A 76 -5.30 13.65 -6.27
N PHE A 77 -4.96 12.83 -5.27
CA PHE A 77 -5.86 12.45 -4.17
C PHE A 77 -5.24 12.67 -2.78
N PRO A 78 -4.93 13.91 -2.39
CA PRO A 78 -4.20 14.20 -1.15
C PRO A 78 -4.90 13.65 0.10
N ARG A 79 -6.24 13.68 0.15
CA ARG A 79 -7.01 13.12 1.27
C ARG A 79 -6.91 11.60 1.37
N CYS A 80 -6.77 10.90 0.23
CA CYS A 80 -6.57 9.45 0.20
C CYS A 80 -5.14 9.09 0.57
N ALA A 81 -4.16 9.88 0.11
CA ALA A 81 -2.76 9.74 0.51
C ALA A 81 -2.59 9.88 2.04
N ASP A 82 -3.22 10.89 2.64
CA ASP A 82 -3.19 11.07 4.10
C ASP A 82 -3.94 9.93 4.82
N GLY A 83 -5.06 9.48 4.26
CA GLY A 83 -5.79 8.32 4.77
C GLY A 83 -4.95 7.03 4.77
N LEU A 84 -4.13 6.81 3.75
CA LEU A 84 -3.16 5.72 3.70
C LEU A 84 -2.09 5.89 4.77
N ARG A 85 -1.43 7.07 4.84
CA ARG A 85 -0.39 7.36 5.86
C ARG A 85 -0.85 7.11 7.28
N GLU A 86 -2.08 7.52 7.59
CA GLU A 86 -2.68 7.37 8.91
C GLU A 86 -3.27 5.97 9.16
N GLY A 87 -3.17 5.04 8.19
CA GLY A 87 -3.69 3.68 8.29
C GLY A 87 -5.22 3.57 8.17
N ARG A 88 -5.91 4.69 7.91
CA ARG A 88 -7.39 4.78 7.84
C ARG A 88 -7.97 4.22 6.54
N LEU A 89 -7.20 4.18 5.46
CA LEU A 89 -7.59 3.61 4.16
C LEU A 89 -6.61 2.51 3.76
N SER A 90 -7.11 1.42 3.18
CA SER A 90 -6.24 0.39 2.61
C SER A 90 -5.83 0.71 1.17
N LEU A 91 -4.73 0.09 0.72
CA LEU A 91 -4.27 0.21 -0.67
C LEU A 91 -5.35 -0.21 -1.66
N ASP A 92 -6.06 -1.31 -1.38
CA ASP A 92 -7.13 -1.82 -2.25
C ASP A 92 -8.29 -0.83 -2.38
N GLN A 93 -8.64 -0.09 -1.32
CA GLN A 93 -9.71 0.91 -1.37
C GLN A 93 -9.32 2.10 -2.25
N VAL A 94 -8.09 2.59 -2.11
CA VAL A 94 -7.59 3.71 -2.92
C VAL A 94 -7.35 3.27 -4.36
N GLY A 95 -6.91 2.03 -4.56
CA GLY A 95 -6.66 1.44 -5.88
C GLY A 95 -7.89 1.36 -6.79
N VAL A 96 -9.11 1.42 -6.25
CA VAL A 96 -10.35 1.45 -7.06
C VAL A 96 -10.51 2.77 -7.83
N ILE A 97 -9.96 3.87 -7.29
CA ILE A 97 -10.08 5.21 -7.87
C ILE A 97 -8.78 5.72 -8.50
N ALA A 98 -7.68 4.99 -8.29
CA ALA A 98 -6.39 5.21 -8.93
C ALA A 98 -6.36 4.67 -10.37
#